data_AF-A0A177TGS4-F1
#
_entry.id   AF-A0A177TGS4-F1
#
_cell.length_a   1.000
_cell.length_b   1.000
_cell.length_c   1.000
_cell.angle_alpha   90.00
_cell.angle_beta   90.00
_cell.angle_gamma   90.00
#
_symmetry.space_group_name_H-M   'P 1'
#
loop_
_entity.id
_entity.type
_entity.pdbx_description
1 polymer ?
#
loop_
_entity_poly.entity_id
_entity_poly.type
_entity_poly.pdbx_seq_one_letter_code
_entity_poly.pdbx_strand_id
1 'polypeptide(L)'
;MNIRNILFSSLFLAVSASALISEDFCSNLCCKKITTTKTGLIGRQCAPFRPGSGAPSLLPEPSCPDQPLCCKIVLPGGKVGAGCSRIYF
;
A
#
# COMPACT_ATOMS: atom_id res chain seq x y z
N MET A 1 11.10 56.08 -3.44
CA MET A 1 10.15 55.06 -3.93
C MET A 1 10.94 54.04 -4.75
N ASN A 2 11.23 52.86 -4.16
CA ASN A 2 11.94 51.77 -4.82
C ASN A 2 11.22 50.46 -4.48
N ILE A 3 10.16 50.20 -5.22
CA ILE A 3 9.42 48.92 -5.23
C ILE A 3 10.19 48.02 -6.19
N ARG A 4 11.18 47.30 -5.67
CA ARG A 4 11.88 46.23 -6.41
C ARG A 4 12.87 45.55 -5.48
N ASN A 5 12.38 44.63 -4.66
CA ASN A 5 13.15 43.47 -4.26
C ASN A 5 12.20 42.30 -3.99
N ILE A 6 11.76 41.73 -5.10
CA ILE A 6 11.81 40.28 -5.34
C ILE A 6 11.21 39.47 -4.20
N LEU A 7 9.88 39.57 -4.14
CA LEU A 7 8.93 38.61 -3.61
C LEU A 7 9.01 37.28 -4.40
N PHE A 8 10.20 36.69 -4.58
CA PHE A 8 10.39 35.49 -5.41
C PHE A 8 11.62 34.68 -4.98
N SER A 9 11.80 34.47 -3.68
CA SER A 9 12.61 33.33 -3.20
C SER A 9 11.69 32.27 -2.62
N SER A 10 11.05 31.59 -3.56
CA SER A 10 11.10 30.14 -3.61
C SER A 10 10.68 29.43 -2.33
N LEU A 11 9.36 29.38 -2.17
CA LEU A 11 8.61 28.17 -1.83
C LEU A 11 9.20 26.98 -2.63
N PHE A 12 10.35 26.46 -2.20
CA PHE A 12 10.90 25.23 -2.75
C PHE A 12 10.09 24.08 -2.17
N LEU A 13 9.10 23.71 -2.96
CA LEU A 13 8.64 22.36 -3.19
C LEU A 13 8.24 21.62 -1.91
N ALA A 14 6.96 21.86 -1.59
CA ALA A 14 6.10 20.92 -0.91
C ALA A 14 6.51 19.48 -1.22
N VAL A 15 6.76 18.74 -0.15
CA VAL A 15 6.80 17.28 -0.08
C VAL A 15 5.75 16.71 -1.03
N SER A 16 6.20 16.23 -2.20
CA SER A 16 5.42 15.30 -3.02
C SER A 16 5.47 13.96 -2.30
N ALA A 17 4.67 13.85 -1.23
CA ALA A 17 4.33 12.57 -0.64
C ALA A 17 3.64 11.77 -1.74
N SER A 18 4.38 10.81 -2.27
CA SER A 18 3.93 9.76 -3.16
C SER A 18 2.71 9.08 -2.54
N ALA A 19 1.53 9.46 -2.98
CA ALA A 19 0.31 8.76 -2.61
C ALA A 19 -0.71 9.00 -3.72
N LEU A 20 -0.52 8.30 -4.84
CA LEU A 20 -1.58 7.98 -5.79
C LEU A 20 -2.59 7.09 -5.05
N ILE A 21 -3.38 7.72 -4.17
CA ILE A 21 -4.48 7.11 -3.44
C ILE A 21 -5.64 7.04 -4.43
N SER A 22 -5.57 6.06 -5.32
CA SER A 22 -6.77 5.30 -5.69
C SER A 22 -6.81 4.10 -4.73
N GLU A 23 -6.93 4.37 -3.43
CA GLU A 23 -7.21 3.30 -2.46
C GLU A 23 -8.69 2.96 -2.56
N ASP A 24 -9.01 2.04 -3.47
CA ASP A 24 -10.08 1.07 -3.22
C ASP A 24 -9.77 0.50 -1.83
N PHE A 25 -10.48 0.95 -0.78
CA PHE A 25 -10.21 0.56 0.61
C PHE A 25 -10.05 -0.96 0.70
N CYS A 26 -8.81 -1.42 0.87
CA CYS A 26 -8.48 -2.82 0.94
C CYS A 26 -7.44 -3.08 2.02
N SER A 27 -7.48 -4.28 2.58
CA SER A 27 -6.49 -4.75 3.52
C SER A 27 -5.38 -5.48 2.78
N ASN A 28 -4.15 -5.00 2.96
CA ASN A 28 -2.97 -5.66 2.43
C ASN A 28 -2.67 -6.91 3.26
N LEU A 29 -2.78 -8.07 2.62
CA LEU A 29 -2.56 -9.39 3.21
C LEU A 29 -1.47 -10.15 2.46
N CYS A 30 -0.57 -10.77 3.19
CA CYS A 30 0.43 -11.69 2.66
C CYS A 30 -0.10 -13.11 2.83
N CYS A 31 -0.41 -13.79 1.73
CA CYS A 31 -1.13 -15.07 1.77
C CYS A 31 -0.32 -16.20 1.14
N LYS A 32 -0.20 -17.31 1.87
CA LYS A 32 0.49 -18.53 1.40
C LYS A 32 -0.29 -19.32 0.35
N LYS A 33 -1.62 -19.31 0.42
CA LYS A 33 -2.49 -20.06 -0.49
C LYS A 33 -3.49 -19.13 -1.14
N ILE A 34 -3.64 -19.26 -2.45
CA ILE A 34 -4.56 -18.43 -3.23
C ILE A 34 -5.44 -19.33 -4.08
N THR A 35 -6.72 -19.01 -4.09
CA THR A 35 -7.73 -19.68 -4.91
C THR A 35 -8.43 -18.65 -5.76
N THR A 36 -8.43 -18.85 -7.07
CA THR A 36 -9.18 -18.01 -8.00
C THR A 36 -10.64 -18.42 -7.99
N THR A 37 -11.53 -17.44 -7.90
CA THR A 37 -12.98 -17.63 -7.97
C THR A 37 -13.57 -16.72 -9.04
N LYS A 38 -14.84 -16.95 -9.41
CA LYS A 38 -15.54 -16.09 -10.39
C LYS A 38 -15.60 -14.62 -9.97
N THR A 39 -15.53 -14.34 -8.67
CA THR A 39 -15.66 -13.00 -8.07
C THR A 39 -14.31 -12.38 -7.66
N GLY A 40 -13.19 -13.01 -7.99
CA GLY A 40 -11.85 -12.54 -7.63
C GLY A 40 -11.00 -13.58 -6.91
N LEU A 41 -9.91 -13.16 -6.26
CA LEU A 41 -9.02 -14.06 -5.54
C LEU A 41 -9.48 -14.23 -4.08
N ILE A 42 -9.28 -15.43 -3.55
CA ILE A 42 -9.41 -15.74 -2.13
C ILE A 42 -8.01 -16.11 -1.62
N GLY A 43 -7.51 -15.34 -0.66
CA GLY A 43 -6.29 -15.66 0.08
C GLY A 43 -6.61 -16.49 1.32
N ARG A 44 -5.79 -17.50 1.61
CA ARG A 44 -5.85 -18.30 2.84
C ARG A 44 -4.47 -18.39 3.48
N GLN A 45 -4.45 -18.62 4.79
CA GLN A 45 -3.23 -18.57 5.60
C GLN A 45 -2.54 -17.22 5.41
N CYS A 46 -3.35 -16.16 5.51
CA CYS A 46 -2.91 -14.80 5.34
C CYS A 46 -2.42 -14.21 6.67
N ALA A 47 -1.50 -13.26 6.56
CA ALA A 47 -1.13 -12.35 7.63
C ALA A 47 -1.25 -10.91 7.12
N PRO A 48 -1.67 -9.96 7.97
CA PRO A 48 -1.60 -8.56 7.59
C PRO A 48 -0.14 -8.18 7.34
N PHE A 49 0.11 -7.50 6.24
CA PHE A 49 1.42 -6.92 5.96
C PHE A 49 1.23 -5.47 5.57
N ARG A 50 2.17 -4.63 5.98
CA ARG A 50 2.22 -3.25 5.50
C ARG A 50 3.20 -3.23 4.35
N PRO A 51 2.81 -2.82 3.14
CA PRO A 51 3.79 -2.59 2.11
C PRO A 51 4.75 -1.50 2.57
N GLY A 52 6.02 -1.71 2.28
CA GLY A 52 7.05 -0.72 2.47
C GLY A 52 6.67 0.58 1.77
N SER A 53 6.81 1.72 2.45
CA SER A 53 6.53 3.03 1.84
C SER A 53 7.57 3.43 0.78
N GLY A 54 8.61 2.62 0.56
CA GLY A 54 9.77 2.98 -0.25
C GLY A 54 10.62 4.08 0.39
N ALA A 55 10.22 4.60 1.55
CA ALA A 55 10.97 5.54 2.34
C ALA A 55 12.14 4.82 3.02
N PRO A 56 13.35 5.41 3.02
CA PRO A 56 14.50 4.82 3.68
C PRO A 56 14.19 4.61 5.17
N SER A 57 14.01 3.35 5.54
CA SER A 57 13.72 2.94 6.92
C SER A 57 14.91 2.17 7.48
N LEU A 58 15.26 2.49 8.73
CA LEU A 58 16.34 1.83 9.49
C LEU A 58 15.99 0.39 9.90
N LEU A 59 14.72 0.00 9.74
CA LEU A 59 14.24 -1.36 9.98
C LEU A 59 14.01 -2.04 8.64
N PRO A 60 14.30 -3.36 8.53
CA PRO A 60 13.99 -4.12 7.34
C PRO A 60 12.50 -3.94 7.02
N GLU A 61 12.22 -3.50 5.79
CA GLU A 61 10.83 -3.33 5.37
C GLU A 61 10.11 -4.68 5.51
N PRO A 62 8.89 -4.69 6.06
CA PRO A 62 8.10 -5.91 6.18
C PRO A 62 7.86 -6.51 4.79
N SER A 63 8.66 -7.51 4.44
CA SER A 63 8.51 -8.24 3.19
C SER A 63 7.43 -9.29 3.34
N CYS A 64 6.61 -9.44 2.31
CA CYS A 64 5.69 -10.57 2.21
C CYS A 64 6.48 -11.74 1.62
N PRO A 65 6.81 -12.80 2.39
CA PRO A 65 7.54 -13.95 1.86
C PRO A 65 6.69 -14.81 0.91
N ASP A 66 5.37 -14.67 0.96
CA ASP A 66 4.42 -15.36 0.10
C ASP A 66 3.89 -14.41 -1.00
N GLN A 67 2.59 -14.47 -1.32
CA GLN A 67 1.98 -13.62 -2.33
C GLN A 67 1.24 -12.44 -1.68
N PRO A 68 1.62 -11.19 -2.00
CA PRO A 68 0.93 -10.02 -1.51
C PRO A 68 -0.39 -9.81 -2.25
N LEU A 69 -1.45 -9.59 -1.49
CA LEU A 69 -2.81 -9.36 -1.96
C LEU A 69 -3.43 -8.13 -1.31
N CYS A 70 -4.26 -7.41 -2.07
CA CYS A 70 -5.14 -6.35 -1.58
C CYS A 70 -6.56 -6.93 -1.53
N CYS A 71 -7.10 -7.13 -0.33
CA CYS A 71 -8.38 -7.82 -0.10
C CYS A 71 -9.46 -6.86 0.40
N LYS A 72 -10.64 -6.89 -0.22
CA LYS A 72 -11.79 -6.07 0.20
C LYS A 72 -12.43 -6.57 1.50
N ILE A 73 -12.42 -7.88 1.70
CA ILE A 73 -13.01 -8.51 2.88
C ILE A 73 -11.93 -9.34 3.56
N VAL A 74 -11.76 -9.15 4.87
CA VAL A 74 -10.89 -9.96 5.71
C VAL A 74 -11.74 -10.64 6.78
N LEU A 75 -11.69 -11.96 6.82
CA LEU A 75 -12.40 -12.71 7.85
C LEU A 75 -11.70 -12.57 9.21
N PRO A 76 -12.44 -12.61 10.33
CA PRO A 76 -11.90 -12.47 11.67
C PRO A 76 -10.74 -13.44 11.92
N GLY A 77 -9.68 -12.91 12.52
CA GLY A 77 -8.40 -13.61 12.70
C GLY A 77 -7.38 -13.38 11.58
N GLY A 78 -7.71 -12.62 10.52
CA GLY A 78 -6.75 -12.16 9.51
C GLY A 78 -6.22 -13.25 8.56
N LYS A 79 -6.67 -14.49 8.72
CA LYS A 79 -6.14 -15.67 8.01
C LYS A 79 -6.75 -15.89 6.63
N VAL A 80 -7.84 -15.22 6.31
CA VAL A 80 -8.55 -15.39 5.03
C VAL A 80 -8.99 -14.04 4.50
N GLY A 81 -8.66 -13.76 3.25
CA GLY A 81 -9.15 -12.60 2.50
C GLY A 81 -10.00 -13.02 1.31
N ALA A 82 -11.03 -12.26 1.00
CA ALA A 82 -11.90 -12.49 -0.16
C ALA A 82 -12.06 -11.21 -0.99
N GLY A 83 -12.37 -11.40 -2.28
CA GLY A 83 -12.42 -10.29 -3.25
C GLY A 83 -11.05 -9.63 -3.41
N CYS A 84 -9.99 -10.44 -3.39
CA CYS A 84 -8.63 -9.93 -3.43
C CYS A 84 -8.13 -9.74 -4.87
N SER A 85 -7.22 -8.78 -5.03
CA SER A 85 -6.37 -8.61 -6.20
C SER A 85 -4.91 -8.81 -5.82
N ARG A 86 -4.08 -9.23 -6.79
CA ARG A 86 -2.63 -9.25 -6.59
C ARG A 86 -2.09 -7.82 -6.63
N ILE A 87 -1.13 -7.56 -5.76
CA ILE A 87 -0.39 -6.30 -5.74
C ILE A 87 1.10 -6.58 -5.96
N TYR A 88 1.80 -5.62 -6.55
CA TYR A 88 3.21 -5.72 -6.90
C TYR A 88 3.89 -4.45 -6.37
N PHE A 89 5.09 -4.59 -5.81
CA PHE A 89 5.91 -3.50 -5.26
C PHE A 89 7.17 -3.34 -6.10
#